data_AF-A0A0M2RGC8-F1
#
_entry.id   AF-A0A0M2RGC8-F1
#
_cell.length_a   1.000
_cell.length_b   1.000
_cell.length_c   1.000
_cell.angle_alpha   90.00
_cell.angle_beta   90.00
_cell.angle_gamma   90.00
#
_symmetry.space_group_name_H-M   'P 1'
#
loop_
_entity.id
_entity.type
_entity.pdbx_description
1 polymer ?
#
loop_
_entity_poly.entity_id
_entity_poly.type
_entity_poly.pdbx_seq_one_letter_code
_entity_poly.pdbx_strand_id
1 'polypeptide(L)'
;MATLGNTFVDLIDIYKQTDPNGSTATIIELLKQQNPILDDAIAMECNKGSEHLHTIRTGLPSVSWGALYQGITQSKAKQQQVTDTTGYLEALATIDERVLNLSKNEAGVRLNEAMAFMESMNQEAASGLFYHDTASTPEKFKGLSARFNAIGGGGAGEQVIDAGGTGSDNTSIWFVTWGDRHCHLLYPQGTKAGLQRDDMGRQRVLDDNNNPYYVKEEKFTWHLGLAVKDWRYVSRVANIDVSEMQAGNVKLYDFMRKAYYKLQSRIRRGDAAGGRQVIYCNRDVLEALDALATNAGAGDNFVRLKDSELEGQEVLTYRGIPIRETDALLNTEARVLSA
;
A
#
# COMPACT_ATOMS: atom_id res chain seq x y z
N MET A 1 34.29 -16.39 -8.48
CA MET A 1 35.07 -15.68 -7.44
C MET A 1 34.71 -14.20 -7.26
N ALA A 2 33.87 -13.59 -8.10
CA ALA A 2 33.44 -12.19 -7.93
C ALA A 2 31.92 -12.00 -7.70
N THR A 3 31.17 -13.10 -7.53
CA THR A 3 29.70 -13.10 -7.41
C THR A 3 29.17 -13.41 -6.01
N LEU A 4 29.95 -14.09 -5.14
CA LEU A 4 29.48 -14.46 -3.81
C LEU A 4 29.25 -13.25 -2.89
N GLY A 5 30.14 -12.27 -2.89
CA GLY A 5 30.01 -11.06 -2.06
C GLY A 5 28.91 -10.07 -2.49
N ASN A 6 28.17 -10.36 -3.57
CA ASN A 6 26.99 -9.58 -3.96
C ASN A 6 25.67 -10.19 -3.43
N THR A 7 25.68 -11.47 -3.03
CA THR A 7 24.45 -12.23 -2.76
C THR A 7 24.44 -12.84 -1.36
N PHE A 8 25.60 -13.05 -0.76
CA PHE A 8 25.76 -13.61 0.58
C PHE A 8 26.58 -12.65 1.45
N VAL A 9 26.30 -12.66 2.75
CA VAL A 9 27.03 -11.86 3.74
C VAL A 9 28.47 -12.34 3.84
N ASP A 10 29.41 -11.49 3.44
CA ASP A 10 30.84 -11.77 3.58
C ASP A 10 31.39 -11.24 4.92
N LEU A 11 32.57 -11.74 5.30
CA LEU A 11 33.22 -11.37 6.55
C LEU A 11 33.47 -9.85 6.65
N ILE A 12 33.73 -9.18 5.52
CA ILE A 12 33.93 -7.72 5.44
C ILE A 12 32.64 -6.97 5.81
N ASP A 13 31.47 -7.49 5.45
CA ASP A 13 30.19 -6.85 5.76
C ASP A 13 29.85 -6.97 7.23
N ILE A 14 30.19 -8.10 7.87
CA ILE A 14 30.09 -8.26 9.33
C ILE A 14 31.01 -7.28 10.06
N TYR A 15 32.24 -7.07 9.59
CA TYR A 15 33.16 -6.09 10.16
C TYR A 15 32.66 -4.64 10.01
N LYS A 16 31.91 -4.33 8.95
CA LYS A 16 31.25 -3.01 8.79
C LYS A 16 30.00 -2.87 9.65
N GLN A 17 29.29 -3.97 9.90
CA GLN A 17 28.09 -4.01 10.74
C GLN A 17 28.40 -4.00 12.25
N THR A 18 29.66 -4.26 12.64
CA THR A 18 30.10 -4.23 14.04
C THR A 18 30.79 -2.91 14.35
N ASP A 19 30.15 -2.11 15.21
CA ASP A 19 30.75 -0.92 15.80
C ASP A 19 31.98 -1.31 16.65
N PRO A 20 33.00 -0.45 16.85
CA PRO A 20 34.21 -0.78 17.62
C PRO A 20 33.93 -1.25 19.07
N ASN A 21 32.73 -0.94 19.60
CA ASN A 21 32.27 -1.33 20.93
C ASN A 21 31.41 -2.61 20.97
N GLY A 22 31.25 -3.33 19.85
CA GLY A 22 30.57 -4.64 19.82
C GLY A 22 29.06 -4.60 20.09
N SER A 23 28.45 -3.42 20.01
CA SER A 23 27.02 -3.21 20.17
C SER A 23 26.34 -3.21 18.81
N THR A 24 25.56 -4.25 18.52
CA THR A 24 24.60 -4.28 17.43
C THR A 24 23.37 -3.46 17.84
N ALA A 25 23.46 -2.13 17.81
CA ALA A 25 22.36 -1.25 18.23
C ALA A 25 22.20 -0.07 17.27
N THR A 26 20.95 0.37 17.10
CA THR A 26 20.47 1.55 16.32
C THR A 26 19.94 1.28 14.89
N ILE A 27 19.36 0.11 14.59
CA ILE A 27 18.63 -0.09 13.29
C ILE A 27 17.12 -0.32 13.50
N ILE A 28 16.70 -0.78 14.70
CA ILE A 28 15.32 -1.21 14.99
C ILE A 28 14.28 -0.09 14.85
N GLU A 29 14.64 1.17 15.09
CA GLU A 29 13.69 2.28 15.20
C GLU A 29 13.32 2.92 13.84
N LEU A 30 14.18 2.78 12.82
CA LEU A 30 13.94 3.31 11.46
C LEU A 30 12.93 2.46 10.65
N LEU A 31 12.83 1.17 10.98
CA LEU A 31 12.01 0.17 10.27
C LEU A 31 10.49 0.33 10.52
N LYS A 32 10.10 0.81 11.72
CA LYS A 32 8.69 1.01 12.06
C LYS A 32 8.06 2.21 11.30
N GLN A 33 8.88 3.08 10.72
CA GLN A 33 8.42 4.29 10.04
C GLN A 33 8.05 4.08 8.56
N GLN A 34 8.42 2.94 7.94
CA GLN A 34 8.40 2.86 6.47
C GLN A 34 7.04 2.49 5.84
N ASN A 35 6.09 1.91 6.58
CA ASN A 35 4.81 1.51 5.98
C ASN A 35 3.58 1.72 6.90
N PRO A 36 3.03 2.94 6.96
CA PRO A 36 1.84 3.22 7.77
C PRO A 36 0.57 2.56 7.22
N ILE A 37 0.60 2.02 6.00
CA ILE A 37 -0.56 1.34 5.42
C ILE A 37 -0.93 0.11 6.25
N LEU A 38 0.05 -0.64 6.74
CA LEU A 38 -0.20 -1.87 7.50
C LEU A 38 -0.85 -1.61 8.86
N ASP A 39 -0.58 -0.45 9.48
CA ASP A 39 -1.19 -0.03 10.75
C ASP A 39 -2.67 0.37 10.56
N ASP A 40 -3.01 0.87 9.38
CA ASP A 40 -4.35 1.36 9.07
C ASP A 40 -5.24 0.30 8.40
N ALA A 41 -4.64 -0.65 7.69
CA ALA A 41 -5.34 -1.64 6.90
C ALA A 41 -5.88 -2.80 7.75
N ILE A 42 -7.08 -3.26 7.40
CA ILE A 42 -7.69 -4.45 8.02
C ILE A 42 -7.40 -5.63 7.10
N ALA A 43 -6.86 -6.72 7.65
CA ALA A 43 -6.66 -7.98 6.93
C ALA A 43 -7.82 -8.95 7.20
N MET A 44 -8.27 -9.63 6.15
CA MET A 44 -9.37 -10.60 6.19
C MET A 44 -9.00 -11.90 5.48
N GLU A 45 -9.48 -13.02 6.00
CA GLU A 45 -9.33 -14.32 5.37
C GLU A 45 -10.15 -14.42 4.07
N CYS A 46 -9.57 -15.05 3.05
CA CYS A 46 -10.26 -15.38 1.82
C CYS A 46 -11.41 -16.36 2.06
N ASN A 47 -12.52 -16.17 1.34
CA ASN A 47 -13.71 -17.01 1.48
C ASN A 47 -13.73 -18.21 0.51
N LYS A 48 -12.78 -18.29 -0.43
CA LYS A 48 -12.68 -19.32 -1.45
C LYS A 48 -11.22 -19.74 -1.66
N GLY A 49 -10.61 -20.33 -0.63
CA GLY A 49 -9.22 -20.80 -0.69
C GLY A 49 -8.22 -19.65 -0.88
N SER A 50 -7.59 -19.57 -2.04
CA SER A 50 -6.65 -18.50 -2.42
C SER A 50 -7.31 -17.26 -3.04
N GLU A 51 -8.62 -17.30 -3.25
CA GLU A 51 -9.39 -16.23 -3.86
C GLU A 51 -10.45 -15.67 -2.90
N HIS A 52 -10.76 -14.39 -3.05
CA HIS A 52 -11.89 -13.75 -2.39
C HIS A 52 -12.97 -13.37 -3.40
N LEU A 53 -14.10 -14.06 -3.33
CA LEU A 53 -15.27 -13.78 -4.16
C LEU A 53 -16.19 -12.80 -3.45
N HIS A 54 -16.47 -11.67 -4.09
CA HIS A 54 -17.46 -10.71 -3.61
C HIS A 54 -18.41 -10.31 -4.72
N THR A 55 -19.62 -9.85 -4.33
CA THR A 55 -20.67 -9.49 -5.28
C THR A 55 -20.98 -8.00 -5.15
N ILE A 56 -20.89 -7.28 -6.27
CA ILE A 56 -21.19 -5.86 -6.35
C ILE A 56 -22.50 -5.67 -7.11
N ARG A 57 -23.37 -4.79 -6.60
CA ARG A 57 -24.59 -4.40 -7.32
C ARG A 57 -24.27 -3.34 -8.38
N THR A 58 -24.45 -3.69 -9.64
CA THR A 58 -24.15 -2.82 -10.79
C THR A 58 -25.34 -1.99 -11.25
N GLY A 59 -26.57 -2.37 -10.90
CA GLY A 59 -27.77 -1.64 -11.32
C GLY A 59 -28.94 -1.79 -10.37
N LEU A 60 -29.70 -0.71 -10.23
CA LEU A 60 -30.98 -0.69 -9.51
C LEU A 60 -32.13 -1.07 -10.45
N PRO A 61 -33.21 -1.69 -9.92
CA PRO A 61 -34.42 -1.94 -10.71
C PRO A 61 -35.08 -0.61 -11.11
N SER A 62 -35.73 -0.59 -12.27
CA SER A 62 -36.55 0.55 -12.70
C SER A 62 -37.90 0.53 -11.97
N VAL A 63 -38.38 1.72 -11.58
CA VAL A 63 -39.70 1.92 -10.98
C VAL A 63 -40.60 2.66 -11.97
N SER A 64 -41.90 2.34 -12.00
CA SER A 64 -42.89 2.96 -12.88
C SER A 64 -44.02 3.59 -12.09
N TRP A 65 -44.50 4.75 -12.54
CA TRP A 65 -45.74 5.37 -12.03
C TRP A 65 -46.96 4.60 -12.54
N GLY A 66 -47.99 4.44 -11.70
CA GLY A 66 -49.20 3.69 -12.05
C GLY A 66 -50.32 4.56 -12.64
N ALA A 67 -51.18 3.96 -13.47
CA ALA A 67 -52.42 4.54 -13.99
C ALA A 67 -53.57 3.51 -13.95
N LEU A 68 -54.83 3.99 -13.89
CA LEU A 68 -56.02 3.12 -13.98
C LEU A 68 -56.00 2.36 -15.31
N TYR A 69 -56.25 1.05 -15.25
CA TYR A 69 -56.22 0.12 -16.40
C TYR A 69 -54.84 -0.08 -17.07
N GLN A 70 -53.72 0.17 -16.39
CA GLN A 70 -52.37 -0.11 -16.90
C GLN A 70 -51.58 -1.09 -16.01
N GLY A 71 -50.85 -2.02 -16.65
CA GLY A 71 -49.96 -2.97 -15.97
C GLY A 71 -48.62 -2.36 -15.53
N ILE A 72 -47.96 -2.99 -14.58
CA ILE A 72 -46.65 -2.57 -14.04
C ILE A 72 -45.55 -3.39 -14.73
N THR A 73 -44.52 -2.72 -15.26
CA THR A 73 -43.37 -3.40 -15.87
C THR A 73 -42.52 -4.08 -14.80
N GLN A 74 -42.19 -5.36 -15.00
CA GLN A 74 -41.27 -6.08 -14.12
C GLN A 74 -39.82 -5.64 -14.35
N SER A 75 -39.06 -5.45 -13.29
CA SER A 75 -37.63 -5.11 -13.35
C SER A 75 -36.87 -5.84 -12.23
N LYS A 76 -35.55 -6.00 -12.38
CA LYS A 76 -34.68 -6.66 -11.38
C LYS A 76 -33.37 -5.92 -11.21
N ALA A 77 -32.79 -6.01 -10.02
CA ALA A 77 -31.45 -5.50 -9.75
C ALA A 77 -30.40 -6.31 -10.54
N LYS A 78 -29.33 -5.64 -10.98
CA LYS A 78 -28.16 -6.29 -11.62
C LYS A 78 -27.04 -6.42 -10.61
N GLN A 79 -26.37 -7.57 -10.61
CA GLN A 79 -25.23 -7.86 -9.76
C GLN A 79 -24.10 -8.45 -10.62
N GLN A 80 -22.86 -8.15 -10.25
CA GLN A 80 -21.66 -8.70 -10.85
C GLN A 80 -20.81 -9.30 -9.74
N GLN A 81 -20.32 -10.52 -9.97
CA GLN A 81 -19.35 -11.15 -9.09
C GLN A 81 -17.94 -10.75 -9.54
N VAL A 82 -17.10 -10.41 -8.57
CA VAL A 82 -15.70 -10.06 -8.78
C VAL A 82 -14.87 -10.98 -7.88
N THR A 83 -13.82 -11.53 -8.45
CA THR A 83 -12.88 -12.41 -7.76
C THR A 83 -11.56 -11.69 -7.65
N ASP A 84 -11.07 -11.52 -6.43
CA ASP A 84 -9.73 -11.00 -6.15
C ASP A 84 -8.80 -12.15 -5.75
N THR A 85 -7.59 -12.17 -6.31
CA THR A 85 -6.57 -13.17 -6.01
C THR A 85 -5.62 -12.67 -4.92
N THR A 86 -5.05 -13.60 -4.17
CA THR A 86 -3.93 -13.36 -3.26
C THR A 86 -2.63 -13.82 -3.89
N GLY A 87 -1.52 -13.21 -3.47
CA GLY A 87 -0.17 -13.64 -3.77
C GLY A 87 0.61 -13.94 -2.48
N TYR A 88 1.84 -14.42 -2.65
CA TYR A 88 2.75 -14.61 -1.54
C TYR A 88 4.13 -14.09 -1.90
N LEU A 89 4.80 -13.55 -0.89
CA LEU A 89 6.14 -13.02 -0.97
C LEU A 89 7.00 -13.83 0.00
N GLU A 90 8.08 -14.40 -0.52
CA GLU A 90 8.98 -15.25 0.23
C GLU A 90 10.41 -14.74 0.08
N ALA A 91 11.12 -14.70 1.20
CA ALA A 91 12.54 -14.39 1.25
C ALA A 91 13.25 -15.42 2.12
N LEU A 92 14.51 -15.70 1.79
CA LEU A 92 15.32 -16.69 2.48
C LEU A 92 16.66 -16.06 2.83
N ALA A 93 16.87 -15.81 4.12
CA ALA A 93 18.12 -15.28 4.64
C ALA A 93 19.07 -16.45 4.90
N THR A 94 20.13 -16.56 4.09
CA THR A 94 21.14 -17.63 4.20
C THR A 94 22.47 -17.04 4.64
N ILE A 95 23.10 -17.65 5.65
CA ILE A 95 24.43 -17.25 6.10
C ILE A 95 25.28 -18.50 6.32
N ASP A 96 26.53 -18.47 5.85
CA ASP A 96 27.51 -19.54 6.07
C ASP A 96 27.81 -19.71 7.57
N GLU A 97 27.71 -20.95 8.05
CA GLU A 97 28.01 -21.32 9.44
C GLU A 97 29.44 -20.95 9.86
N ARG A 98 30.41 -21.02 8.96
CA ARG A 98 31.82 -20.68 9.24
C ARG A 98 31.99 -19.19 9.52
N VAL A 99 31.24 -18.36 8.80
CA VAL A 99 31.23 -16.90 8.98
C VAL A 99 30.57 -16.55 10.31
N LEU A 100 29.46 -17.22 10.64
CA LEU A 100 28.78 -17.06 11.92
C LEU A 100 29.68 -17.46 13.11
N ASN A 101 30.42 -18.58 12.99
CA ASN A 101 31.36 -19.05 14.02
C ASN A 101 32.54 -18.09 14.26
N LEU A 102 32.89 -17.26 13.26
CA LEU A 102 33.95 -16.25 13.40
C LEU A 102 33.47 -14.99 14.13
N SER A 103 32.15 -14.75 14.15
CA SER A 103 31.54 -13.62 14.84
C SER A 103 31.39 -13.91 16.35
N LYS A 104 31.59 -12.88 17.19
CA LYS A 104 31.38 -13.01 18.65
C LYS A 104 29.90 -13.06 19.05
N ASN A 105 29.00 -12.63 18.17
CA ASN A 105 27.56 -12.58 18.38
C ASN A 105 26.80 -13.08 17.13
N GLU A 106 26.71 -14.40 17.01
CA GLU A 106 26.01 -15.07 15.91
C GLU A 106 24.55 -14.61 15.76
N ALA A 107 23.82 -14.50 16.88
CA ALA A 107 22.41 -14.11 16.86
C ALA A 107 22.22 -12.68 16.35
N GLY A 108 23.15 -11.76 16.66
CA GLY A 108 23.12 -10.38 16.18
C GLY A 108 23.32 -10.27 14.67
N VAL A 109 24.26 -11.04 14.11
CA VAL A 109 24.51 -11.05 12.65
C VAL A 109 23.28 -11.62 11.91
N ARG A 110 22.69 -12.71 12.41
CA ARG A 110 21.46 -13.28 11.84
C ARG A 110 20.29 -12.29 11.90
N LEU A 111 20.13 -11.59 13.01
CA LEU A 111 19.06 -10.60 13.17
C LEU A 111 19.23 -9.42 12.21
N ASN A 112 20.44 -8.89 12.04
CA ASN A 112 20.70 -7.79 11.11
C ASN A 112 20.33 -8.16 9.68
N GLU A 113 20.74 -9.35 9.25
CA GLU A 113 20.44 -9.83 7.90
C GLU A 113 18.94 -10.07 7.72
N ALA A 114 18.31 -10.75 8.68
CA ALA A 114 16.86 -10.92 8.73
C ALA A 114 16.11 -9.58 8.59
N MET A 115 16.57 -8.54 9.26
CA MET A 115 15.95 -7.21 9.24
C MET A 115 16.01 -6.56 7.85
N ALA A 116 17.11 -6.73 7.11
CA ALA A 116 17.22 -6.24 5.74
C ALA A 116 16.21 -6.93 4.81
N PHE A 117 16.05 -8.25 4.94
CA PHE A 117 15.02 -8.98 4.20
C PHE A 117 13.61 -8.52 4.59
N MET A 118 13.31 -8.40 5.89
CA MET A 118 12.01 -7.91 6.36
C MET A 118 11.68 -6.52 5.79
N GLU A 119 12.66 -5.63 5.71
CA GLU A 119 12.51 -4.30 5.13
C GLU A 119 12.19 -4.35 3.63
N SER A 120 12.99 -5.12 2.87
CA SER A 120 12.74 -5.31 1.45
C SER A 120 11.34 -5.90 1.18
N MET A 121 10.90 -6.84 2.03
CA MET A 121 9.54 -7.40 1.93
C MET A 121 8.46 -6.35 2.21
N ASN A 122 8.67 -5.47 3.21
CA ASN A 122 7.75 -4.38 3.52
C ASN A 122 7.62 -3.36 2.38
N GLN A 123 8.74 -3.00 1.74
CA GLN A 123 8.75 -2.09 0.61
C GLN A 123 8.06 -2.69 -0.63
N GLU A 124 8.32 -3.96 -0.94
CA GLU A 124 7.65 -4.65 -2.05
C GLU A 124 6.14 -4.82 -1.78
N ALA A 125 5.75 -5.11 -0.54
CA ALA A 125 4.34 -5.18 -0.16
C ALA A 125 3.63 -3.81 -0.29
N ALA A 126 4.28 -2.73 0.14
CA ALA A 126 3.75 -1.37 0.06
C ALA A 126 3.58 -0.92 -1.41
N SER A 127 4.63 -1.11 -2.22
CA SER A 127 4.58 -0.78 -3.65
C SER A 127 3.57 -1.64 -4.38
N GLY A 128 3.46 -2.92 -3.99
CA GLY A 128 2.52 -3.87 -4.55
C GLY A 128 1.06 -3.51 -4.32
N LEU A 129 0.75 -2.96 -3.15
CA LEU A 129 -0.59 -2.51 -2.83
C LEU A 129 -1.10 -1.44 -3.81
N PHE A 130 -0.21 -0.55 -4.25
CA PHE A 130 -0.56 0.47 -5.23
C PHE A 130 -0.41 -0.06 -6.66
N TYR A 131 0.74 -0.59 -7.06
CA TYR A 131 1.12 -0.72 -8.47
C TYR A 131 1.05 -2.12 -9.08
N HIS A 132 0.86 -3.18 -8.29
CA HIS A 132 0.79 -4.52 -8.91
C HIS A 132 -0.42 -4.67 -9.83
N ASP A 133 -0.21 -5.39 -10.93
CA ASP A 133 -1.25 -5.74 -11.88
C ASP A 133 -1.15 -7.21 -12.26
N THR A 134 -2.29 -7.90 -12.21
CA THR A 134 -2.39 -9.32 -12.57
C THR A 134 -2.27 -9.54 -14.07
N ALA A 135 -2.45 -8.50 -14.89
CA ALA A 135 -2.30 -8.59 -16.35
C ALA A 135 -0.83 -8.70 -16.80
N SER A 136 0.09 -7.99 -16.12
CA SER A 136 1.53 -8.04 -16.41
C SER A 136 2.25 -9.09 -15.56
N THR A 137 1.86 -9.24 -14.30
CA THR A 137 2.46 -10.17 -13.35
C THR A 137 1.37 -11.03 -12.69
N PRO A 138 0.98 -12.16 -13.30
CA PRO A 138 -0.12 -12.99 -12.81
C PRO A 138 0.10 -13.60 -11.41
N GLU A 139 1.36 -13.72 -10.97
CA GLU A 139 1.74 -14.22 -9.64
C GLU A 139 1.43 -13.22 -8.53
N LYS A 140 1.34 -11.93 -8.87
CA LYS A 140 1.10 -10.84 -7.93
C LYS A 140 -0.39 -10.54 -7.84
N PHE A 141 -0.82 -9.98 -6.71
CA PHE A 141 -2.21 -9.54 -6.54
C PHE A 141 -2.46 -8.21 -7.27
N LYS A 142 -3.73 -7.86 -7.51
CA LYS A 142 -4.08 -6.61 -8.21
C LYS A 142 -4.19 -5.43 -7.23
N GLY A 143 -3.29 -4.46 -7.36
CA GLY A 143 -3.21 -3.23 -6.57
C GLY A 143 -4.23 -2.15 -6.97
N LEU A 144 -4.16 -1.00 -6.30
CA LEU A 144 -5.08 0.11 -6.48
C LEU A 144 -4.93 0.83 -7.83
N SER A 145 -3.72 1.15 -8.27
CA SER A 145 -3.45 1.85 -9.54
C SER A 145 -4.01 1.09 -10.74
N ALA A 146 -3.87 -0.23 -10.78
CA ALA A 146 -4.41 -1.09 -11.84
C ALA A 146 -5.95 -1.17 -11.85
N ARG A 147 -6.62 -0.81 -10.74
CA ARG A 147 -8.09 -0.72 -10.65
C ARG A 147 -8.62 0.67 -11.00
N PHE A 148 -7.82 1.70 -10.72
CA PHE A 148 -8.14 3.12 -10.95
C PHE A 148 -7.19 3.71 -12.02
N ASN A 149 -7.13 3.05 -13.18
CA ASN A 149 -6.19 3.35 -14.27
C ASN A 149 -6.78 4.19 -15.42
N ALA A 150 -8.05 4.58 -15.34
CA ALA A 150 -8.70 5.40 -16.36
C ALA A 150 -9.62 6.45 -15.72
N ILE A 151 -9.72 7.62 -16.34
CA ILE A 151 -10.58 8.72 -15.89
C ILE A 151 -11.93 8.64 -16.59
N GLY A 152 -13.02 8.52 -15.83
CA GLY A 152 -14.38 8.38 -16.36
C GLY A 152 -14.68 6.95 -16.84
N GLY A 153 -15.58 6.81 -17.82
CA GLY A 153 -15.96 5.50 -18.38
C GLY A 153 -16.86 4.63 -17.48
N GLY A 154 -17.31 5.18 -16.34
CA GLY A 154 -18.13 4.47 -15.36
C GLY A 154 -17.34 3.63 -14.34
N GLY A 155 -18.02 3.22 -13.26
CA GLY A 155 -17.42 2.37 -12.22
C GLY A 155 -16.33 3.08 -11.42
N ALA A 156 -15.13 2.48 -11.36
CA ALA A 156 -13.99 2.98 -10.60
C ALA A 156 -13.37 4.25 -11.23
N GLY A 157 -13.43 4.41 -12.55
CA GLY A 157 -12.87 5.59 -13.23
C GLY A 157 -13.59 6.90 -12.88
N GLU A 158 -14.85 6.82 -12.41
CA GLU A 158 -15.56 7.97 -11.86
C GLU A 158 -14.94 8.48 -10.56
N GLN A 159 -14.14 7.70 -9.85
CA GLN A 159 -13.49 8.10 -8.60
C GLN A 159 -12.08 8.66 -8.81
N VAL A 160 -11.61 8.71 -10.05
CA VAL A 160 -10.35 9.33 -10.45
C VAL A 160 -10.59 10.82 -10.75
N ILE A 161 -9.70 11.68 -10.27
CA ILE A 161 -9.68 13.12 -10.53
C ILE A 161 -8.37 13.41 -11.24
N ASP A 162 -8.45 14.06 -12.40
CA ASP A 162 -7.29 14.55 -13.13
C ASP A 162 -6.83 15.89 -12.55
N ALA A 163 -5.58 15.96 -12.10
CA ALA A 163 -4.93 17.20 -11.68
C ALA A 163 -4.27 17.97 -12.84
N GLY A 164 -4.31 17.42 -14.06
CA GLY A 164 -3.92 18.12 -15.30
C GLY A 164 -2.45 18.02 -15.68
N GLY A 165 -1.63 17.30 -14.90
CA GLY A 165 -0.25 17.00 -15.21
C GLY A 165 -0.09 16.19 -16.51
N THR A 166 1.04 16.41 -17.19
CA THR A 166 1.36 15.74 -18.44
C THR A 166 2.78 15.20 -18.42
N GLY A 167 3.07 14.16 -19.21
CA GLY A 167 4.40 13.54 -19.22
C GLY A 167 4.54 12.40 -18.21
N SER A 168 5.78 12.15 -17.79
CA SER A 168 6.17 11.08 -16.85
C SER A 168 6.29 11.54 -15.40
N ASP A 169 6.34 12.85 -15.15
CA ASP A 169 6.76 13.40 -13.86
C ASP A 169 5.53 13.71 -13.00
N ASN A 170 4.68 12.69 -12.86
CA ASN A 170 3.45 12.81 -12.10
C ASN A 170 3.49 11.97 -10.82
N THR A 171 2.77 12.44 -9.82
CA THR A 171 2.45 11.70 -8.60
C THR A 171 0.93 11.62 -8.41
N SER A 172 0.49 10.86 -7.42
CA SER A 172 -0.92 10.73 -7.07
C SER A 172 -1.18 10.75 -5.56
N ILE A 173 -2.39 11.20 -5.20
CA ILE A 173 -2.91 11.16 -3.83
C ILE A 173 -4.05 10.15 -3.76
N TRP A 174 -4.03 9.31 -2.75
CA TRP A 174 -5.02 8.26 -2.54
C TRP A 174 -5.84 8.51 -1.30
N PHE A 175 -7.16 8.44 -1.43
CA PHE A 175 -8.09 8.39 -0.32
C PHE A 175 -8.62 6.98 -0.22
N VAL A 176 -8.34 6.28 0.87
CA VAL A 176 -8.74 4.88 1.06
C VAL A 176 -9.57 4.76 2.33
N THR A 177 -10.71 4.08 2.23
CA THR A 177 -11.49 3.67 3.40
C THR A 177 -11.27 2.19 3.65
N TRP A 178 -10.56 1.86 4.72
CA TRP A 178 -10.34 0.50 5.18
C TRP A 178 -11.55 -0.02 5.95
N GLY A 179 -12.02 -1.22 5.61
CA GLY A 179 -13.17 -1.86 6.26
C GLY A 179 -13.63 -3.11 5.52
N ASP A 180 -14.29 -4.02 6.22
CA ASP A 180 -14.78 -5.27 5.63
C ASP A 180 -15.69 -5.03 4.42
N ARG A 181 -16.54 -3.99 4.46
CA ARG A 181 -17.46 -3.65 3.36
C ARG A 181 -16.85 -2.74 2.29
N HIS A 182 -15.61 -2.30 2.48
CA HIS A 182 -14.94 -1.30 1.65
C HIS A 182 -13.67 -1.91 1.02
N CYS A 183 -12.50 -1.37 1.36
CA CYS A 183 -11.20 -1.89 0.98
C CYS A 183 -10.60 -2.67 2.17
N HIS A 184 -10.02 -3.84 1.94
CA HIS A 184 -9.30 -4.60 2.96
C HIS A 184 -8.23 -5.48 2.32
N LEU A 185 -7.22 -5.81 3.12
CA LEU A 185 -6.20 -6.77 2.75
C LEU A 185 -6.75 -8.19 2.87
N LEU A 186 -6.20 -9.08 2.07
CA LEU A 186 -6.59 -10.48 2.02
C LEU A 186 -5.41 -11.38 2.37
N TYR A 187 -5.71 -12.49 3.03
CA TYR A 187 -4.78 -13.61 3.15
C TYR A 187 -5.54 -14.93 2.84
N PRO A 188 -4.88 -15.94 2.24
CA PRO A 188 -5.51 -17.21 1.89
C PRO A 188 -6.12 -17.94 3.10
N GLN A 189 -7.16 -18.72 2.82
CA GLN A 189 -7.80 -19.54 3.85
C GLN A 189 -6.82 -20.55 4.47
N GLY A 190 -6.80 -20.63 5.80
CA GLY A 190 -5.90 -21.51 6.55
C GLY A 190 -4.47 -21.00 6.72
N THR A 191 -4.15 -19.82 6.21
CA THR A 191 -2.88 -19.12 6.50
C THR A 191 -3.10 -18.04 7.56
N LYS A 192 -2.00 -17.51 8.12
CA LYS A 192 -2.06 -16.38 9.06
C LYS A 192 -1.74 -15.08 8.33
N ALA A 193 -2.47 -14.03 8.69
CA ALA A 193 -2.14 -12.66 8.28
C ALA A 193 -0.77 -12.24 8.84
N GLY A 194 -0.10 -11.37 8.08
CA GLY A 194 1.18 -10.80 8.47
C GLY A 194 2.39 -11.64 8.07
N LEU A 195 3.56 -11.10 8.40
CA LEU A 195 4.85 -11.70 8.11
C LEU A 195 5.12 -12.88 9.06
N GLN A 196 5.39 -14.05 8.49
CA GLN A 196 5.78 -15.24 9.22
C GLN A 196 7.29 -15.42 9.09
N ARG A 197 7.95 -15.68 10.22
CA ARG A 197 9.38 -15.97 10.31
C ARG A 197 9.57 -17.38 10.85
N ASP A 198 10.21 -18.22 10.07
CA ASP A 198 10.52 -19.61 10.44
C ASP A 198 12.04 -19.84 10.38
N ASP A 199 12.63 -20.28 11.49
CA ASP A 199 14.05 -20.69 11.51
C ASP A 199 14.15 -22.11 10.93
N MET A 200 14.76 -22.24 9.75
CA MET A 200 14.98 -23.52 9.06
C MET A 200 16.21 -24.26 9.60
N GLY A 201 16.95 -23.64 10.52
CA GLY A 201 18.12 -24.22 11.15
C GLY A 201 19.28 -24.44 10.18
N ARG A 202 20.07 -25.47 10.44
CA ARG A 202 21.26 -25.80 9.64
C ARG A 202 20.86 -26.58 8.40
N GLN A 203 21.16 -26.01 7.23
CA GLN A 203 20.92 -26.64 5.93
C GLN A 203 22.24 -26.92 5.21
N ARG A 204 22.22 -27.92 4.34
CA ARG A 204 23.36 -28.28 3.48
C ARG A 204 23.09 -27.70 2.09
N VAL A 205 23.92 -26.75 1.69
CA VAL A 205 23.87 -26.08 0.38
C VAL A 205 25.10 -26.48 -0.45
N LEU A 206 25.00 -26.37 -1.76
CA LEU A 206 26.08 -26.66 -2.70
C LEU A 206 26.65 -25.34 -3.23
N ASP A 207 27.98 -25.26 -3.35
CA ASP A 207 28.64 -24.15 -4.03
C ASP A 207 28.47 -24.25 -5.57
N ASP A 208 28.94 -23.24 -6.30
CA ASP A 208 28.93 -23.22 -7.77
C ASP A 208 29.65 -24.43 -8.41
N ASN A 209 30.53 -25.10 -7.67
CA ASN A 209 31.28 -26.29 -8.10
C ASN A 209 30.67 -27.61 -7.58
N ASN A 210 29.44 -27.59 -7.05
CA ASN A 210 28.74 -28.72 -6.42
C ASN A 210 29.39 -29.30 -5.15
N ASN A 211 30.28 -28.56 -4.48
CA ASN A 211 30.82 -28.94 -3.18
C ASN A 211 29.87 -28.53 -2.06
N PRO A 212 29.59 -29.41 -1.09
CA PRO A 212 28.68 -29.09 0.00
C PRO A 212 29.32 -28.19 1.06
N TYR A 213 28.56 -27.19 1.50
CA TYR A 213 28.82 -26.40 2.70
C TYR A 213 27.55 -26.27 3.55
N TYR A 214 27.70 -25.80 4.79
CA TYR A 214 26.60 -25.70 5.74
C TYR A 214 26.27 -24.24 6.00
N VAL A 215 24.98 -23.93 5.96
CA VAL A 215 24.43 -22.60 6.21
C VAL A 215 23.38 -22.67 7.31
N LYS A 216 23.11 -21.54 7.95
CA LYS A 216 21.89 -21.35 8.75
C LYS A 216 20.92 -20.51 7.94
N GLU A 217 19.69 -20.98 7.84
CA GLU A 217 18.65 -20.36 7.01
C GLU A 217 17.46 -19.90 7.85
N GLU A 218 16.94 -18.71 7.54
CA GLU A 218 15.66 -18.23 8.04
C GLU A 218 14.74 -17.93 6.86
N LYS A 219 13.52 -18.49 6.90
CA LYS A 219 12.50 -18.26 5.88
C LYS A 219 11.53 -17.21 6.36
N PHE A 220 11.26 -16.23 5.51
CA PHE A 220 10.20 -15.25 5.69
C PHE A 220 9.11 -15.50 4.66
N THR A 221 7.88 -15.63 5.12
CA THR A 221 6.72 -15.85 4.26
C THR A 221 5.65 -14.83 4.58
N TRP A 222 5.14 -14.15 3.56
CA TRP A 222 4.05 -13.21 3.72
C TRP A 222 3.01 -13.36 2.63
N HIS A 223 1.78 -13.69 3.03
CA HIS A 223 0.65 -13.74 2.13
C HIS A 223 -0.11 -12.41 2.14
N LEU A 224 -0.36 -11.88 0.95
CA LEU A 224 -1.04 -10.60 0.77
C LEU A 224 -1.94 -10.63 -0.45
N GLY A 225 -3.07 -9.95 -0.32
CA GLY A 225 -3.93 -9.58 -1.44
C GLY A 225 -4.72 -8.34 -1.09
N LEU A 226 -5.48 -7.84 -2.05
CA LEU A 226 -6.29 -6.64 -1.89
C LEU A 226 -7.67 -6.87 -2.50
N ALA A 227 -8.71 -6.64 -1.70
CA ALA A 227 -10.08 -6.59 -2.16
C ALA A 227 -10.62 -5.16 -2.12
N VAL A 228 -11.29 -4.77 -3.21
CA VAL A 228 -12.05 -3.51 -3.30
C VAL A 228 -13.51 -3.87 -3.55
N LYS A 229 -14.27 -4.09 -2.48
CA LYS A 229 -15.69 -4.49 -2.58
C LYS A 229 -16.58 -3.36 -3.10
N ASP A 230 -16.26 -2.11 -2.77
CA ASP A 230 -16.97 -0.94 -3.29
C ASP A 230 -15.96 0.15 -3.66
N TRP A 231 -15.82 0.38 -4.96
CA TRP A 231 -14.91 1.39 -5.50
C TRP A 231 -15.26 2.81 -5.06
N ARG A 232 -16.50 3.09 -4.60
CA ARG A 232 -16.93 4.46 -4.20
C ARG A 232 -16.31 4.95 -2.89
N TYR A 233 -15.62 4.07 -2.19
CA TYR A 233 -14.94 4.34 -0.92
C TYR A 233 -13.43 4.53 -1.09
N VAL A 234 -12.95 4.51 -2.34
CA VAL A 234 -11.58 4.84 -2.71
C VAL A 234 -11.62 5.92 -3.79
N SER A 235 -10.77 6.93 -3.67
CA SER A 235 -10.63 7.98 -4.68
C SER A 235 -9.15 8.28 -4.93
N ARG A 236 -8.82 8.58 -6.19
CA ARG A 236 -7.47 8.89 -6.64
C ARG A 236 -7.45 10.29 -7.24
N VAL A 237 -6.54 11.14 -6.79
CA VAL A 237 -6.12 12.33 -7.53
C VAL A 237 -4.89 11.93 -8.33
N ALA A 238 -5.05 11.77 -9.64
CA ALA A 238 -3.99 11.37 -10.55
C ALA A 238 -3.40 12.58 -11.30
N ASN A 239 -2.24 12.39 -11.92
CA ASN A 239 -1.59 13.38 -12.78
C ASN A 239 -1.24 14.68 -12.05
N ILE A 240 -0.68 14.60 -10.84
CA ILE A 240 -0.14 15.76 -10.14
C ILE A 240 1.29 15.95 -10.62
N ASP A 241 1.56 16.99 -11.40
CA ASP A 241 2.91 17.30 -11.85
C ASP A 241 3.78 17.73 -10.65
N VAL A 242 4.90 17.03 -10.43
CA VAL A 242 5.77 17.24 -9.26
C VAL A 242 6.51 18.57 -9.36
N SER A 243 6.94 18.96 -10.55
CA SER A 243 7.70 20.19 -10.77
C SER A 243 6.81 21.42 -10.57
N GLU A 244 5.60 21.40 -11.12
CA GLU A 244 4.61 22.47 -10.93
C GLU A 244 4.08 22.52 -9.48
N MET A 245 4.02 21.37 -8.81
CA MET A 245 3.64 21.29 -7.41
C MET A 245 4.68 21.96 -6.51
N GLN A 246 5.98 21.68 -6.71
CA GLN A 246 7.07 22.33 -5.97
C GLN A 246 7.14 23.83 -6.25
N ALA A 247 6.76 24.27 -7.46
CA ALA A 247 6.62 25.69 -7.79
C ALA A 247 5.40 26.37 -7.14
N GLY A 248 4.49 25.61 -6.51
CA GLY A 248 3.27 26.14 -5.87
C GLY A 248 2.15 26.51 -6.85
N ASN A 249 2.23 26.10 -8.12
CA ASN A 249 1.25 26.44 -9.15
C ASN A 249 0.04 25.50 -9.15
N VAL A 250 0.18 24.30 -8.56
CA VAL A 250 -0.90 23.31 -8.51
C VAL A 250 -1.83 23.58 -7.33
N LYS A 251 -3.12 23.68 -7.59
CA LYS A 251 -4.16 23.88 -6.56
C LYS A 251 -4.53 22.57 -5.88
N LEU A 252 -3.62 21.98 -5.09
CA LEU A 252 -3.81 20.68 -4.44
C LEU A 252 -5.12 20.61 -3.64
N TYR A 253 -5.43 21.64 -2.85
CA TYR A 253 -6.66 21.67 -2.04
C TYR A 253 -7.96 21.62 -2.84
N ASP A 254 -7.99 22.18 -4.06
CA ASP A 254 -9.17 22.11 -4.93
C ASP A 254 -9.39 20.69 -5.45
N PHE A 255 -8.30 19.99 -5.80
CA PHE A 255 -8.37 18.60 -6.24
C PHE A 255 -8.68 17.64 -5.09
N MET A 256 -8.07 17.83 -3.92
CA MET A 256 -8.42 17.07 -2.70
C MET A 256 -9.87 17.30 -2.28
N ARG A 257 -10.39 18.53 -2.42
CA ARG A 257 -11.81 18.83 -2.20
C ARG A 257 -12.68 18.01 -3.16
N LYS A 258 -12.36 18.00 -4.46
CA LYS A 258 -13.10 17.20 -5.44
C LYS A 258 -13.08 15.71 -5.07
N ALA A 259 -11.92 15.15 -4.73
CA ALA A 259 -11.78 13.77 -4.27
C ALA A 259 -12.64 13.47 -3.03
N TYR A 260 -12.59 14.33 -2.02
CA TYR A 260 -13.39 14.21 -0.81
C TYR A 260 -14.92 14.20 -1.12
N TYR A 261 -15.37 15.03 -2.07
CA TYR A 261 -16.77 15.01 -2.50
C TYR A 261 -17.10 13.90 -3.50
N LYS A 262 -16.15 13.12 -4.03
CA LYS A 262 -16.48 11.90 -4.78
C LYS A 262 -16.68 10.69 -3.87
N LEU A 263 -16.05 10.69 -2.70
CA LEU A 263 -16.20 9.63 -1.71
C LEU A 263 -17.61 9.59 -1.11
N GLN A 264 -18.21 8.41 -1.14
CA GLN A 264 -19.51 8.18 -0.50
C GLN A 264 -19.41 8.11 1.04
N SER A 265 -18.21 7.78 1.54
CA SER A 265 -17.87 7.69 2.95
C SER A 265 -18.00 9.02 3.70
N ARG A 266 -18.05 10.16 3.00
CA ARG A 266 -18.28 11.50 3.56
C ARG A 266 -19.62 11.62 4.31
N ILE A 267 -20.66 10.91 3.86
CA ILE A 267 -22.04 11.07 4.34
C ILE A 267 -22.23 10.39 5.70
N ARG A 268 -21.38 9.41 6.02
CA ARG A 268 -21.44 8.66 7.28
C ARG A 268 -20.15 8.85 8.07
N ARG A 269 -19.86 10.09 8.45
CA ARG A 269 -18.77 10.37 9.40
C ARG A 269 -19.15 9.89 10.79
N GLY A 270 -18.40 8.94 11.30
CA GLY A 270 -18.53 8.38 12.64
C GLY A 270 -18.24 6.88 12.64
N ASP A 271 -17.70 6.41 13.75
CA ASP A 271 -17.40 4.99 14.05
C ASP A 271 -18.59 4.04 13.76
N ALA A 272 -19.81 4.59 13.70
CA ALA A 272 -21.03 3.89 13.32
C ALA A 272 -21.08 3.38 11.85
N ALA A 273 -20.13 3.76 10.99
CA ALA A 273 -20.09 3.36 9.58
C ALA A 273 -19.00 2.32 9.23
N GLY A 274 -18.28 1.79 10.22
CA GLY A 274 -17.49 0.56 10.09
C GLY A 274 -16.24 0.63 9.20
N GLY A 275 -15.61 1.80 9.01
CA GLY A 275 -14.35 1.88 8.27
C GLY A 275 -13.45 3.08 8.63
N ARG A 276 -12.14 2.84 8.65
CA ARG A 276 -11.06 3.82 8.92
C ARG A 276 -10.66 4.49 7.61
N GLN A 277 -10.82 5.81 7.52
CA GLN A 277 -10.44 6.60 6.34
C GLN A 277 -9.03 7.12 6.50
N VAL A 278 -8.20 6.99 5.46
CA VAL A 278 -6.81 7.46 5.44
C VAL A 278 -6.49 8.05 4.08
N ILE A 279 -5.65 9.08 4.07
CA ILE A 279 -5.07 9.68 2.87
C ILE A 279 -3.61 9.25 2.78
N TYR A 280 -3.19 8.70 1.65
CA TYR A 280 -1.79 8.36 1.37
C TYR A 280 -1.21 9.31 0.32
N CYS A 281 -0.03 9.84 0.59
CA CYS A 281 0.74 10.67 -0.33
C CYS A 281 2.25 10.49 -0.13
N ASN A 282 3.04 10.82 -1.15
CA ASN A 282 4.50 10.88 -1.06
C ASN A 282 4.92 12.10 -0.20
N ARG A 283 6.13 12.06 0.36
CA ARG A 283 6.80 13.17 1.06
C ARG A 283 6.72 14.51 0.32
N ASP A 284 6.98 14.54 -0.98
CA ASP A 284 7.00 15.80 -1.75
C ASP A 284 5.61 16.46 -1.77
N VAL A 285 4.55 15.63 -1.82
CA VAL A 285 3.17 16.11 -1.75
C VAL A 285 2.85 16.61 -0.35
N LEU A 286 3.35 15.94 0.69
CA LEU A 286 3.15 16.35 2.08
C LEU A 286 3.79 17.71 2.35
N GLU A 287 5.03 17.92 1.87
CA GLU A 287 5.73 19.21 1.94
C GLU A 287 4.95 20.31 1.22
N ALA A 288 4.48 20.05 0.00
CA ALA A 288 3.69 21.02 -0.76
C ALA A 288 2.37 21.36 -0.06
N LEU A 289 1.72 20.40 0.59
CA LEU A 289 0.49 20.63 1.36
C LEU A 289 0.72 21.47 2.62
N ASP A 290 1.82 21.23 3.32
CA ASP A 290 2.22 22.01 4.49
C ASP A 290 2.55 23.46 4.08
N ALA A 291 3.36 23.65 3.02
CA ALA A 291 3.68 24.97 2.49
C ALA A 291 2.43 25.76 2.06
N LEU A 292 1.45 25.10 1.43
CA LEU A 292 0.17 25.72 1.09
C LEU A 292 -0.69 26.05 2.33
N ALA A 293 -0.47 25.38 3.47
CA ALA A 293 -1.15 25.67 4.73
C ALA A 293 -0.56 26.89 5.47
N THR A 294 0.71 27.23 5.24
CA THR A 294 1.43 28.31 5.95
C THR A 294 1.24 29.71 5.34
N ASN A 295 0.43 29.89 4.30
CA ASN A 295 0.29 31.20 3.65
C ASN A 295 -0.45 32.25 4.51
N ALA A 296 0.13 33.46 4.58
CA ALA A 296 -0.27 34.57 5.44
C ALA A 296 -0.91 35.74 4.65
N GLY A 297 -1.79 35.44 3.68
CA GLY A 297 -2.34 36.43 2.74
C GLY A 297 -3.80 36.83 3.03
N ALA A 298 -4.20 38.04 2.63
CA ALA A 298 -5.57 38.56 2.82
C ALA A 298 -6.69 37.83 2.04
N GLY A 299 -6.36 36.80 1.25
CA GLY A 299 -7.28 35.97 0.46
C GLY A 299 -7.47 34.56 1.01
N ASP A 300 -7.24 34.38 2.32
CA ASP A 300 -7.06 33.08 2.96
C ASP A 300 -8.24 32.11 2.82
N ASN A 301 -7.89 30.86 2.50
CA ASN A 301 -8.81 29.73 2.46
C ASN A 301 -8.97 29.18 3.89
N PHE A 302 -10.14 29.34 4.52
CA PHE A 302 -10.42 28.96 5.91
C PHE A 302 -10.39 27.44 6.21
N VAL A 303 -10.09 26.59 5.22
CA VAL A 303 -9.95 25.13 5.38
C VAL A 303 -8.48 24.78 5.48
N ARG A 304 -7.89 25.01 6.66
CA ARG A 304 -6.48 24.70 6.95
C ARG A 304 -6.31 23.23 7.37
N LEU A 305 -5.11 22.68 7.17
CA LEU A 305 -4.70 21.46 7.86
C LEU A 305 -4.74 21.72 9.37
N LYS A 306 -5.15 20.71 10.12
CA LYS A 306 -5.14 20.77 11.58
C LYS A 306 -4.29 19.63 12.09
N ASP A 307 -3.39 19.98 12.98
CA ASP A 307 -2.70 19.00 13.81
C ASP A 307 -3.76 18.41 14.74
N SER A 308 -3.89 17.10 14.71
CA SER A 308 -4.71 16.37 15.66
C SER A 308 -3.94 15.17 16.16
N GLU A 309 -4.08 14.87 17.43
CA GLU A 309 -3.50 13.68 18.02
C GLU A 309 -4.33 12.46 17.61
N LEU A 310 -3.73 11.59 16.79
CA LEU A 310 -4.26 10.25 16.51
C LEU A 310 -3.34 9.26 17.23
N GLU A 311 -3.88 8.49 18.18
CA GLU A 311 -3.11 7.47 18.92
C GLU A 311 -1.85 8.02 19.64
N GLY A 312 -1.86 9.31 20.02
CA GLY A 312 -0.75 9.97 20.71
C GLY A 312 0.38 10.50 19.80
N GLN A 313 0.20 10.47 18.48
CA GLN A 313 1.09 11.08 17.50
C GLN A 313 0.38 12.27 16.82
N GLU A 314 1.09 13.38 16.63
CA GLU A 314 0.60 14.51 15.84
C GLU A 314 0.55 14.10 14.36
N VAL A 315 -0.64 14.03 13.79
CA VAL A 315 -0.84 13.69 12.38
C VAL A 315 -1.55 14.85 11.69
N LEU A 316 -1.04 15.25 10.54
CA LEU A 316 -1.70 16.23 9.67
C LEU A 316 -3.04 15.66 9.21
N THR A 317 -4.13 16.37 9.50
CA THR A 317 -5.46 15.95 9.04
C THR A 317 -6.04 16.88 8.00
N TYR A 318 -6.59 16.30 6.93
CA TYR A 318 -7.44 17.03 6.00
C TYR A 318 -8.91 16.79 6.34
N ARG A 319 -9.58 17.86 6.81
CA ARG A 319 -10.98 17.83 7.25
C ARG A 319 -11.26 16.76 8.33
N GLY A 320 -10.28 16.30 9.10
CA GLY A 320 -10.42 15.21 10.08
C GLY A 320 -10.22 13.80 9.53
N ILE A 321 -9.62 13.65 8.33
CA ILE A 321 -9.07 12.38 7.84
C ILE A 321 -7.55 12.46 8.00
N PRO A 322 -6.87 11.47 8.62
CA PRO A 322 -5.43 11.45 8.76
C PRO A 322 -4.73 11.30 7.41
N ILE A 323 -3.66 12.06 7.22
CA ILE A 323 -2.72 11.94 6.11
C ILE A 323 -1.52 11.12 6.59
N ARG A 324 -1.14 10.11 5.80
CA ARG A 324 0.02 9.27 6.04
C ARG A 324 0.99 9.44 4.87
N GLU A 325 2.25 9.66 5.21
CA GLU A 325 3.35 9.62 4.26
C GLU A 325 3.61 8.18 3.82
N THR A 326 3.88 7.95 2.55
CA THR A 326 4.23 6.61 2.07
C THR A 326 5.24 6.73 0.94
N ASP A 327 6.42 6.17 1.15
CA ASP A 327 7.52 6.16 0.17
C ASP A 327 7.25 5.24 -1.03
N ALA A 328 6.25 4.36 -0.92
CA ALA A 328 5.85 3.48 -2.01
C ALA A 328 5.26 4.23 -3.21
N LEU A 329 4.69 5.42 -3.01
CA LEU A 329 4.10 6.22 -4.09
C LEU A 329 5.19 6.91 -4.92
N LEU A 330 5.18 6.68 -6.23
CA LEU A 330 6.18 7.17 -7.16
C LEU A 330 5.91 8.63 -7.56
N ASN A 331 7.00 9.35 -7.84
CA ASN A 331 6.96 10.69 -8.44
C ASN A 331 7.04 10.68 -9.97
N THR A 332 7.14 9.48 -10.56
CA THR A 332 7.30 9.24 -12.00
C THR A 332 6.17 8.39 -12.57
N GLU A 333 4.95 8.57 -12.06
CA GLU A 333 3.78 7.87 -12.57
C GLU A 333 3.47 8.28 -14.02
N ALA A 334 3.24 7.27 -14.86
CA ALA A 334 2.69 7.50 -16.18
C ALA A 334 1.32 8.18 -16.08
N ARG A 335 1.07 9.15 -16.98
CA ARG A 335 -0.19 9.88 -17.02
C ARG A 335 -1.38 8.92 -17.21
N VAL A 336 -2.37 9.06 -16.35
CA VAL A 336 -3.68 8.43 -16.46
C VAL A 336 -4.51 9.16 -17.51
N LEU A 337 -5.07 8.42 -18.47
CA LEU A 337 -5.87 8.96 -19.56
C LEU A 337 -7.37 8.78 -19.29
N SER A 338 -8.19 9.56 -20.00
CA SER A 338 -9.64 9.34 -20.03
C SER A 338 -9.99 8.03 -20.72
N ALA A 339 -10.97 7.32 -20.15
CA ALA A 339 -11.49 6.05 -20.66
C ALA A 339 -12.20 6.19 -22.01
#